data_AF-A0A0B1SI22-F1
#
_entry.id   AF-A0A0B1SI22-F1
#
_cell.length_a   1.000
_cell.length_b   1.000
_cell.length_c   1.000
_cell.angle_alpha   90.00
_cell.angle_beta   90.00
_cell.angle_gamma   90.00
#
_symmetry.space_group_name_H-M   'P 1'
#
loop_
_entity.id
_entity.type
_entity.pdbx_description
1 polymer ?
#
loop_
_entity_poly.entity_id
_entity_poly.type
_entity_poly.pdbx_seq_one_letter_code
_entity_poly.pdbx_strand_id
1 'polypeptide(L)'
;MVQLLHKLVVRAADSSQKLLTVIKNPVSNYLPVGCRKILMTFNTEELILPNKLISPKDEAPLVVVIGGIARGKIITDYTDLDVKISNYPLSAALTCAKVTSGLEEIWEIV
;
A
#
# COMPACT_ATOMS: atom_id res chain seq x y z
N MET A 1 16.90 7.70 6.42
CA MET A 1 16.21 8.66 5.53
C MET A 1 17.09 9.77 4.98
N VAL A 2 17.87 10.51 5.80
CA VAL A 2 18.71 11.64 5.33
C VAL A 2 19.61 11.29 4.13
N GLN A 3 20.33 10.17 4.20
CA GLN A 3 21.20 9.73 3.11
C GLN A 3 20.46 9.52 1.79
N LEU A 4 19.25 8.93 1.84
CA LEU A 4 18.44 8.69 0.65
C LEU A 4 18.01 10.00 -0.01
N LEU A 5 17.63 11.02 0.78
CA LEU A 5 17.21 12.31 0.24
C LEU A 5 18.37 13.13 -0.35
N HIS A 6 19.57 13.04 0.24
CA HIS A 6 20.75 13.74 -0.29
C HIS A 6 21.36 13.07 -1.52
N LYS A 7 21.47 11.73 -1.52
CA LYS A 7 22.14 10.98 -2.58
C LYS A 7 21.18 10.43 -3.63
N LEU A 8 19.87 10.52 -3.40
CA LEU A 8 18.78 9.93 -4.19
C LEU A 8 18.84 8.40 -4.31
N VAL A 9 19.85 7.75 -3.71
CA VAL A 9 20.05 6.30 -3.75
C VAL A 9 20.76 5.83 -2.47
N VAL A 10 20.37 4.65 -2.00
CA VAL A 10 21.07 3.88 -0.96
C VAL A 10 21.44 2.52 -1.55
N ARG A 11 22.71 2.14 -1.43
CA ARG A 11 23.25 0.85 -1.90
C ARG A 11 23.54 -0.06 -0.72
N ALA A 12 23.59 -1.36 -0.97
CA ALA A 12 24.05 -2.33 0.02
C ALA A 12 25.48 -2.01 0.49
N ALA A 13 25.82 -2.40 1.71
CA ALA A 13 27.18 -2.19 2.24
C ALA A 13 28.21 -3.03 1.46
N ASP A 14 27.83 -4.28 1.17
CA ASP A 14 28.74 -5.29 0.60
C ASP A 14 28.58 -5.46 -0.92
N SER A 15 27.62 -4.77 -1.54
CA SER A 15 27.36 -4.90 -2.98
C SER A 15 26.97 -3.56 -3.63
N SER A 16 27.14 -3.48 -4.94
CA SER A 16 26.74 -2.30 -5.73
C SER A 16 25.22 -2.20 -5.96
N GLN A 17 24.43 -3.15 -5.44
CA GLN A 17 22.99 -3.21 -5.60
C GLN A 17 22.30 -2.01 -4.93
N LYS A 18 21.35 -1.40 -5.65
CA LYS A 18 20.53 -0.30 -5.13
C LYS A 18 19.40 -0.91 -4.30
N LEU A 19 19.33 -0.58 -3.01
CA LEU A 19 18.26 -1.03 -2.11
C LEU A 19 17.09 -0.04 -2.08
N LEU A 20 17.39 1.26 -2.10
CA LEU A 20 16.39 2.33 -2.14
C LEU A 20 16.81 3.37 -3.17
N THR A 21 15.87 3.85 -3.98
CA THR A 21 16.11 4.88 -5.00
C THR A 21 14.91 5.84 -5.04
N VAL A 22 15.18 7.13 -5.11
CA VAL A 22 14.14 8.14 -5.37
C VAL A 22 13.80 8.11 -6.86
N ILE A 23 12.51 7.91 -7.17
CA ILE A 23 11.98 7.82 -8.53
C ILE A 23 11.17 9.06 -8.88
N LYS A 24 10.95 9.29 -10.18
CA LYS A 24 10.17 10.44 -10.65
C LYS A 24 8.67 10.16 -10.45
N ASN A 25 7.89 11.20 -10.19
CA ASN A 25 6.43 11.10 -10.19
C ASN A 25 5.88 11.06 -11.64
N PRO A 26 4.68 10.50 -11.87
CA PRO A 26 3.75 9.88 -10.92
C PRO A 26 4.07 8.41 -10.58
N VAL A 27 3.67 7.96 -9.38
CA VAL A 27 3.85 6.56 -8.92
C VAL A 27 3.17 5.55 -9.85
N SER A 28 2.08 5.94 -10.50
CA SER A 28 1.30 5.12 -11.42
C SER A 28 2.10 4.53 -12.58
N ASN A 29 3.20 5.19 -12.98
CA ASN A 29 4.08 4.72 -14.06
C ASN A 29 4.90 3.46 -13.69
N TYR A 30 5.00 3.15 -12.39
CA TYR A 30 5.80 2.05 -11.86
C TYR A 30 4.96 0.90 -11.34
N LEU A 31 3.63 1.06 -11.33
CA LEU A 31 2.71 0.01 -10.90
C LEU A 31 2.49 -0.99 -12.04
N PRO A 32 2.24 -2.27 -11.72
CA PRO A 32 1.99 -3.28 -12.74
C PRO A 32 0.69 -3.03 -13.50
N VAL A 33 0.63 -3.47 -14.75
CA VAL A 33 -0.57 -3.35 -15.59
C VAL A 33 -1.69 -4.22 -15.04
N GLY A 34 -2.94 -3.74 -15.13
CA GLY A 34 -4.11 -4.45 -14.61
C GLY A 34 -4.21 -4.51 -13.08
N CYS A 35 -3.43 -3.67 -12.35
CA CYS A 35 -3.52 -3.64 -10.90
C CYS A 35 -4.79 -2.98 -10.39
N ARG A 36 -5.38 -3.55 -9.34
CA ARG A 36 -6.45 -2.91 -8.56
C ARG A 36 -5.83 -1.95 -7.54
N LYS A 37 -6.26 -0.70 -7.53
CA LYS A 37 -5.69 0.32 -6.64
C LYS A 37 -6.73 0.74 -5.61
N ILE A 38 -6.52 0.33 -4.37
CA ILE A 38 -7.46 0.53 -3.27
C ILE A 38 -6.90 1.55 -2.29
N LEU A 39 -7.65 2.61 -2.01
CA LEU A 39 -7.34 3.56 -0.95
C LEU A 39 -7.96 3.10 0.36
N MET A 40 -7.13 2.99 1.39
CA MET A 40 -7.57 2.73 2.75
C MET A 40 -7.93 4.06 3.41
N THR A 41 -9.21 4.29 3.64
CA THR A 41 -9.71 5.50 4.29
C THR A 41 -10.78 5.17 5.31
N PHE A 42 -10.78 5.88 6.44
CA PHE A 42 -11.82 5.75 7.45
C PHE A 42 -13.15 6.38 7.00
N ASN A 43 -13.08 7.40 6.15
CA ASN A 43 -14.22 8.22 5.75
C ASN A 43 -14.90 7.66 4.49
N THR A 44 -15.27 6.37 4.53
CA THR A 44 -16.05 5.68 3.50
C THR A 44 -17.09 4.78 4.16
N GLU A 45 -18.18 4.50 3.45
CA GLU A 45 -19.24 3.62 3.95
C GLU A 45 -18.86 2.14 3.79
N GLU A 46 -18.05 1.83 2.78
CA GLU A 46 -17.73 0.46 2.36
C GLU A 46 -16.75 -0.23 3.34
N LEU A 47 -17.31 -1.07 4.20
CA LEU A 47 -16.56 -1.91 5.15
C LEU A 47 -16.21 -3.25 4.51
N ILE A 48 -14.92 -3.50 4.33
CA ILE A 48 -14.41 -4.76 3.78
C ILE A 48 -13.53 -5.44 4.83
N LEU A 49 -13.78 -6.74 5.04
CA LEU A 49 -12.89 -7.56 5.85
C LEU A 49 -11.56 -7.74 5.10
N PRO A 50 -10.40 -7.66 5.78
CA PRO A 50 -9.10 -7.84 5.14
C PRO A 50 -9.01 -9.10 4.26
N ASN A 51 -9.62 -10.20 4.70
CA ASN A 51 -9.63 -11.50 4.00
C ASN A 51 -10.52 -11.52 2.74
N LYS A 52 -11.23 -10.43 2.46
CA LYS A 52 -12.09 -10.27 1.28
C LYS A 52 -11.63 -9.11 0.39
N LEU A 53 -10.43 -8.56 0.65
CA LEU A 53 -9.85 -7.50 -0.18
C LEU A 53 -9.59 -7.97 -1.61
N ILE A 54 -9.25 -9.24 -1.77
CA ILE A 54 -9.07 -9.89 -3.07
C ILE A 54 -9.94 -11.14 -3.10
N SER A 55 -10.55 -11.40 -4.26
CA SER A 55 -11.11 -12.72 -4.52
C SER A 55 -9.96 -13.66 -4.92
N PRO A 56 -9.82 -14.85 -4.33
CA PRO A 56 -8.69 -15.75 -4.59
C PRO A 56 -8.57 -16.22 -6.06
N LYS A 57 -9.58 -15.92 -6.90
CA LYS A 57 -9.59 -16.22 -8.34
C LYS A 57 -8.98 -15.10 -9.20
N ASP A 58 -8.75 -13.92 -8.65
CA ASP A 58 -8.14 -12.81 -9.35
C ASP A 58 -6.62 -12.88 -9.21
N GLU A 59 -5.90 -13.31 -10.26
CA GLU A 59 -4.43 -13.21 -10.35
C GLU A 59 -3.94 -11.76 -10.58
N ALA A 60 -4.85 -10.79 -10.51
CA ALA A 60 -4.50 -9.39 -10.72
C ALA A 60 -3.67 -8.83 -9.55
N PRO A 61 -2.59 -8.08 -9.83
CA PRO A 61 -1.78 -7.47 -8.79
C PRO A 61 -2.59 -6.44 -7.99
N LEU A 62 -2.41 -6.43 -6.66
CA LEU A 62 -3.07 -5.48 -5.77
C LEU A 62 -2.11 -4.35 -5.36
N VAL A 63 -2.60 -3.12 -5.42
CA VAL A 63 -1.94 -1.94 -4.88
C VAL A 63 -2.81 -1.36 -3.78
N VAL A 64 -2.27 -1.30 -2.57
CA VAL A 64 -2.96 -0.70 -1.41
C VAL A 64 -2.29 0.61 -1.06
N VAL A 65 -3.10 1.68 -1.01
CA VAL A 65 -2.64 3.01 -0.61
C VAL A 65 -3.04 3.26 0.84
N ILE A 66 -2.03 3.46 1.69
CA ILE A 66 -2.20 3.71 3.13
C ILE A 66 -1.55 5.05 3.47
N GLY A 67 -2.27 5.89 4.22
CA GLY A 67 -1.76 7.21 4.60
C GLY A 67 -0.71 7.14 5.69
N GLY A 68 0.52 7.52 5.36
CA GLY A 68 1.57 7.80 6.34
C GLY A 68 1.50 9.21 6.94
N ILE A 69 0.30 9.69 7.29
CA ILE A 69 0.08 11.05 7.83
C ILE A 69 -0.49 11.01 9.25
N ALA A 70 -0.25 12.05 10.04
CA ALA A 70 -0.74 12.11 11.42
C ALA A 70 -2.26 12.34 11.51
N ARG A 71 -2.79 13.29 10.73
CA ARG A 71 -4.22 13.60 10.60
C ARG A 71 -4.48 14.17 9.21
N GLY A 72 -5.63 13.87 8.63
CA GLY A 72 -6.05 14.41 7.35
C GLY A 72 -6.73 13.36 6.47
N LYS A 73 -7.24 13.82 5.33
CA LYS A 73 -7.76 12.95 4.26
C LYS A 73 -6.70 12.80 3.19
N ILE A 74 -6.45 11.57 2.78
CA ILE A 74 -5.60 11.26 1.62
C ILE A 74 -6.50 11.35 0.40
N ILE A 75 -6.06 12.07 -0.61
CA ILE A 75 -6.74 12.15 -1.90
C ILE A 75 -5.71 11.78 -2.95
N THR A 76 -6.05 10.81 -3.79
CA THR A 76 -5.16 10.26 -4.80
C THR A 76 -5.91 10.13 -6.11
N ASP A 77 -5.29 10.61 -7.19
CA ASP A 77 -5.92 10.63 -8.53
C ASP A 77 -5.81 9.28 -9.25
N TYR A 78 -5.14 8.30 -8.64
CA TYR A 78 -4.84 7.01 -9.24
C TYR A 78 -5.54 5.84 -8.56
N THR A 79 -6.31 6.07 -7.50
CA THR A 79 -7.03 5.01 -6.77
C THR A 79 -8.42 4.83 -7.35
N ASP A 80 -8.84 3.57 -7.49
CA ASP A 80 -10.12 3.22 -8.12
C ASP A 80 -11.26 3.15 -7.08
N LEU A 81 -10.93 2.72 -5.85
CA LEU A 81 -11.90 2.43 -4.78
C LEU A 81 -11.40 2.90 -3.41
N ASP A 82 -12.33 3.37 -2.58
CA ASP A 82 -12.10 3.86 -1.22
C ASP A 82 -12.78 2.92 -0.21
N VAL A 83 -12.00 2.17 0.56
CA VAL A 83 -12.52 1.15 1.48
C VAL A 83 -12.04 1.37 2.92
N LYS A 84 -12.85 0.95 3.89
CA LYS A 84 -12.45 0.86 5.30
C LYS A 84 -12.38 -0.60 5.73
N ILE A 85 -11.40 -0.90 6.59
CA ILE A 85 -11.23 -2.23 7.19
C ILE A 85 -11.77 -2.31 8.62
N SER A 86 -12.13 -1.17 9.21
CA SER A 86 -12.58 -1.06 10.59
C SER A 86 -13.49 0.16 10.74
N ASN A 87 -14.48 0.05 11.64
CA ASN A 87 -15.32 1.18 12.06
C ASN A 87 -14.64 2.06 13.12
N TYR A 88 -13.41 1.72 13.52
CA TYR A 88 -12.57 2.55 14.38
C TYR A 88 -11.41 3.14 13.57
N PRO A 89 -11.00 4.39 13.84
CA PRO A 89 -9.82 4.96 13.22
C PRO A 89 -8.58 4.15 13.63
N LEU A 90 -7.83 3.68 12.64
CA LEU A 90 -6.63 2.88 12.84
C LEU A 90 -5.38 3.72 12.56
N SER A 91 -4.27 3.38 13.23
CA SER A 91 -2.96 3.90 12.86
C SER A 91 -2.53 3.29 11.52
N ALA A 92 -1.69 4.01 10.76
CA ALA A 92 -1.15 3.51 9.49
C ALA A 92 -0.47 2.14 9.66
N ALA A 93 0.30 1.97 10.74
CA ALA A 93 0.98 0.70 11.06
C ALA A 93 0.00 -0.45 11.30
N LEU A 94 -1.08 -0.22 12.06
CA LEU A 94 -2.09 -1.24 12.32
C LEU A 94 -2.90 -1.58 11.07
N THR A 95 -3.16 -0.58 10.22
CA THR A 95 -3.77 -0.81 8.91
C THR A 95 -2.88 -1.69 8.03
N CYS A 96 -1.57 -1.40 7.95
CA CYS A 96 -0.63 -2.25 7.21
C CYS A 96 -0.66 -3.69 7.73
N ALA A 97 -0.57 -3.89 9.04
CA ALA A 97 -0.58 -5.21 9.66
C ALA A 97 -1.86 -6.00 9.35
N LYS A 98 -3.03 -5.37 9.47
CA LYS A 98 -4.31 -6.02 9.16
C LYS A 98 -4.43 -6.39 7.68
N VAL A 99 -3.95 -5.52 6.79
CA VAL A 99 -3.96 -5.78 5.34
C VAL A 99 -3.03 -6.93 5.00
N THR A 100 -1.80 -6.94 5.52
CA THR A 100 -0.85 -8.04 5.24
C THR A 100 -1.34 -9.36 5.81
N SER A 101 -1.87 -9.39 7.04
CA SER A 101 -2.46 -10.62 7.61
C SER A 101 -3.65 -11.12 6.81
N GLY A 102 -4.50 -10.23 6.30
CA GLY A 102 -5.60 -10.65 5.42
C GLY A 102 -5.13 -11.24 4.10
N LEU A 103 -4.04 -10.69 3.53
CA LEU A 103 -3.43 -11.22 2.31
C LEU A 103 -2.69 -12.55 2.54
N GLU A 104 -2.04 -12.70 3.69
CA GLU A 104 -1.42 -13.95 4.14
C GLU A 104 -2.45 -15.09 4.17
N GLU A 105 -3.63 -14.85 4.75
CA GLU A 105 -4.72 -15.82 4.78
C GLU A 105 -5.28 -16.16 3.38
N ILE A 106 -5.38 -15.18 2.48
CA ILE A 106 -5.88 -15.40 1.10
C ILE A 106 -4.89 -16.20 0.26
N TRP A 107 -3.59 -15.94 0.42
CA TRP A 107 -2.52 -16.58 -0.35
C TRP A 107 -1.95 -17.83 0.32
N GLU A 108 -2.55 -18.28 1.43
CA GLU A 108 -2.10 -19.46 2.20
C GLU A 108 -0.64 -19.35 2.66
N ILE A 109 -0.20 -18.13 3.00
CA ILE A 109 1.14 -17.86 3.57
C ILE A 109 0.99 -17.90 5.09
N VAL A 110 1.56 -18.93 5.72
CA VAL A 110 1.49 -19.20 7.17
C VAL A 110 2.82 -18.92 7.86
#